data_AF-A0A2I0B065-F1
#
_entry.id   AF-A0A2I0B065-F1
#
_cell.length_a   1.000
_cell.length_b   1.000
_cell.length_c   1.000
_cell.angle_alpha   90.00
_cell.angle_beta   90.00
_cell.angle_gamma   90.00
#
_symmetry.space_group_name_H-M   'P 1'
#
loop_
_entity.id
_entity.type
_entity.pdbx_description
1 polymer ?
#
loop_
_entity_poly.entity_id
_entity_poly.type
_entity_poly.pdbx_seq_one_letter_code
_entity_poly.pdbx_strand_id
1 'polypeptide(L)'
;MLSYHSFRYNESILFTGHADGSIASHRLWESAANGEDLLTLTLASSRSFARGSRDLESPPVLSLEVHQVGRIRYVLVADGGGRIRVFTENGTLYGTAIASSCPLAFMRQRLLFLTASGAGSLDLRSMSVKEIECDGWNGSLAKSFSFDGSERSNAYGVTNTGDLIHVVLLGDVTNLKCRVRTIRKAEIDGPKTMGVSRFAGDCTSGHRQSHTGTTLEQKSNLTNLCSQIML
;
A
#
# COMPACT_ATOMS: atom_id res chain seq x y z
N MET A 1 6.58 -4.72 -2.62
CA MET A 1 5.31 -4.09 -2.19
C MET A 1 4.20 -5.12 -2.08
N LEU A 2 3.19 -4.89 -1.25
CA LEU A 2 2.10 -5.82 -1.01
C LEU A 2 0.76 -5.08 -0.86
N SER A 3 -0.28 -5.63 -1.48
CA SER A 3 -1.67 -5.17 -1.34
C SER A 3 -2.59 -6.36 -1.21
N TYR A 4 -3.56 -6.29 -0.29
CA TYR A 4 -4.53 -7.36 -0.08
C TYR A 4 -5.94 -6.85 -0.34
N HIS A 5 -6.82 -7.76 -0.73
CA HIS A 5 -8.24 -7.48 -0.85
C HIS A 5 -9.06 -8.75 -0.54
N SER A 6 -10.06 -8.63 0.33
CA SER A 6 -10.99 -9.72 0.64
C SER A 6 -12.20 -9.65 -0.30
N PHE A 7 -12.55 -10.77 -0.93
CA PHE A 7 -13.66 -10.85 -1.89
C PHE A 7 -14.89 -11.56 -1.33
N ARG A 8 -14.67 -12.56 -0.47
CA ARG A 8 -15.71 -13.34 0.22
C ARG A 8 -15.24 -13.60 1.65
N TYR A 9 -16.16 -14.01 2.52
CA TYR A 9 -15.89 -14.24 3.94
C TYR A 9 -14.62 -15.08 4.21
N ASN A 10 -14.26 -16.01 3.32
CA ASN A 10 -13.11 -16.91 3.52
C ASN A 10 -12.07 -16.84 2.38
N GLU A 11 -12.19 -15.88 1.46
CA GLU A 11 -11.28 -15.76 0.32
C GLU A 11 -10.69 -14.36 0.22
N SER A 12 -9.36 -14.31 0.19
CA SER A 12 -8.63 -13.09 -0.10
C SER A 12 -7.63 -13.27 -1.24
N ILE A 13 -7.36 -12.17 -1.93
CA ILE A 13 -6.31 -12.09 -2.94
C ILE A 13 -5.24 -11.14 -2.43
N LEU A 14 -4.01 -11.61 -2.48
CA LEU A 14 -2.81 -10.89 -2.13
C LEU A 14 -2.02 -10.62 -3.41
N PHE A 15 -1.67 -9.36 -3.65
CA PHE A 15 -0.78 -8.96 -4.73
C PHE A 15 0.58 -8.62 -4.17
N THR A 16 1.63 -9.13 -4.81
CA THR A 16 3.03 -8.79 -4.50
C THR A 16 3.67 -8.13 -5.71
N GLY A 17 4.27 -6.96 -5.48
CA GLY A 17 5.04 -6.22 -6.47
C GLY A 17 6.53 -6.32 -6.17
N HIS A 18 7.32 -6.56 -7.21
CA HIS A 18 8.73 -6.91 -7.12
C HIS A 18 9.65 -5.81 -7.68
N ALA A 19 10.95 -5.91 -7.39
CA ALA A 19 11.97 -4.95 -7.82
C ALA A 19 12.21 -4.98 -9.34
N ASP A 20 11.92 -6.10 -10.00
CA ASP A 20 11.94 -6.26 -11.45
C ASP A 20 10.67 -5.72 -12.15
N GLY A 21 9.82 -5.02 -11.40
CA GLY A 21 8.56 -4.47 -11.90
C GLY A 21 7.46 -5.51 -12.16
N SER A 22 7.70 -6.79 -11.85
CA SER A 22 6.73 -7.87 -11.97
C SER A 22 5.74 -7.87 -10.80
N ILE A 23 4.59 -8.49 -11.04
CA ILE A 23 3.50 -8.61 -10.08
C ILE A 23 3.03 -10.05 -10.05
N ALA A 24 2.89 -10.62 -8.85
CA ALA A 24 2.24 -11.90 -8.64
C ALA A 24 0.94 -11.71 -7.85
N SER A 25 -0.03 -12.59 -8.10
CA SER A 25 -1.28 -12.67 -7.37
C SER A 25 -1.38 -14.02 -6.67
N HIS A 26 -1.71 -14.00 -5.39
CA HIS A 26 -1.81 -15.16 -4.52
C HIS A 26 -3.23 -15.22 -3.96
N ARG A 27 -3.90 -16.36 -4.13
CA ARG A 27 -5.22 -16.60 -3.56
C ARG A 27 -5.03 -17.28 -2.21
N LEU A 28 -5.58 -16.67 -1.17
CA LEU A 28 -5.55 -17.18 0.19
C LEU A 28 -6.95 -17.63 0.60
N TRP A 29 -7.02 -18.75 1.33
CA TRP A 29 -8.25 -19.31 1.85
C TRP A 29 -8.19 -19.40 3.37
N GLU A 30 -9.26 -18.96 4.02
CA GLU A 30 -9.42 -19.05 5.47
C GLU A 30 -10.29 -20.26 5.84
N SER A 31 -9.74 -21.11 6.71
CA SER A 31 -10.42 -22.30 7.23
C SER A 31 -10.36 -22.34 8.74
N ALA A 32 -11.47 -22.70 9.38
CA ALA A 32 -11.47 -23.09 10.79
C ALA A 32 -10.74 -24.42 10.92
N ALA A 33 -9.74 -24.49 11.81
CA ALA A 33 -9.12 -25.75 12.16
C ALA A 33 -10.15 -26.62 12.92
N ASN A 34 -10.26 -27.90 12.56
CA ASN A 34 -11.25 -28.84 13.10
C ASN A 34 -11.44 -28.72 14.63
N GLY A 35 -12.54 -28.12 15.06
CA GLY A 35 -12.99 -28.08 16.46
C GLY A 35 -12.37 -27.00 17.36
N GLU A 36 -11.45 -26.17 16.86
CA GLU A 36 -10.84 -25.05 17.59
C GLU A 36 -11.23 -23.72 16.92
N ASP A 37 -11.48 -22.67 17.71
CA ASP A 37 -11.76 -21.30 17.23
C ASP A 37 -10.54 -20.62 16.56
N LEU A 38 -9.58 -21.41 16.07
CA LEU A 38 -8.37 -20.96 15.42
C LEU A 38 -8.56 -20.93 13.89
N LEU A 39 -8.53 -19.72 13.34
CA LEU A 39 -8.55 -19.48 11.91
C LEU A 39 -7.16 -19.71 11.32
N THR A 40 -7.09 -20.54 10.28
CA THR A 40 -5.87 -20.82 9.52
C THR A 40 -5.98 -20.22 8.13
N LEU A 41 -4.95 -19.48 7.69
CA LEU A 41 -4.83 -19.03 6.30
C LEU A 41 -3.96 -20.00 5.53
N THR A 42 -4.47 -20.46 4.39
CA THR A 42 -3.78 -21.36 3.48
C THR A 42 -3.60 -20.70 2.12
N LEU A 43 -2.43 -20.88 1.51
CA LEU A 43 -2.18 -20.43 0.14
C LEU A 43 -2.85 -21.41 -0.83
N ALA A 44 -3.95 -21.00 -1.44
CA ALA A 44 -4.70 -21.84 -2.37
C ALA A 44 -4.06 -21.89 -3.76
N SER A 45 -3.55 -20.75 -4.26
CA SER A 45 -2.81 -20.70 -5.52
C SER A 45 -1.94 -19.45 -5.64
N SER A 46 -0.90 -19.52 -6.46
CA SER A 46 -0.06 -18.38 -6.83
C SER A 46 0.10 -18.35 -8.35
N ARG A 47 0.03 -17.16 -8.95
CA ARG A 47 0.22 -16.97 -10.40
C ARG A 47 0.90 -15.64 -10.69
N SER A 48 1.65 -15.61 -11.79
CA SER A 48 2.11 -14.36 -12.38
C SER A 48 0.90 -13.54 -12.84
N PHE A 49 0.83 -12.29 -12.39
CA PHE A 49 -0.28 -11.38 -12.67
C PHE A 49 0.07 -10.42 -13.80
N ALA A 50 1.24 -9.78 -13.68
CA ALA A 50 1.82 -8.98 -14.74
C ALA A 50 3.32 -9.22 -14.77
N ARG A 51 3.89 -9.43 -15.95
CA ARG A 51 5.33 -9.53 -16.12
C ARG A 51 5.94 -8.14 -16.19
N GLY A 52 7.15 -7.99 -15.67
CA GLY A 52 7.99 -6.83 -15.99
C GLY A 52 8.21 -6.75 -17.50
N SER A 53 8.56 -5.56 -18.01
CA SER A 53 9.01 -5.46 -19.41
C SER A 53 10.18 -6.41 -19.64
N ARG A 54 10.27 -6.99 -20.83
CA ARG A 54 11.43 -7.80 -21.25
C ARG A 54 12.66 -6.96 -21.57
N ASP A 55 12.49 -5.65 -21.66
CA ASP A 55 13.58 -4.70 -21.81
C ASP A 55 14.29 -4.51 -20.48
N LEU A 56 15.62 -4.33 -20.54
CA LEU A 56 16.58 -4.62 -19.48
C LEU A 56 16.39 -3.91 -18.12
N GLU A 57 15.47 -2.97 -17.97
CA GLU A 57 15.16 -2.32 -16.69
C GLU A 57 13.67 -1.95 -16.58
N SER A 58 12.82 -2.92 -16.25
CA SER A 58 11.47 -2.59 -15.79
C SER A 58 11.56 -1.99 -14.38
N PRO A 59 11.03 -0.78 -14.15
CA PRO A 59 11.24 -0.08 -12.89
C PRO A 59 10.56 -0.80 -11.72
N PRO A 60 11.11 -0.69 -10.50
CA PRO A 60 10.61 -1.40 -9.32
C PRO A 60 9.19 -0.96 -8.96
N VAL A 61 8.39 -1.91 -8.48
CA VAL A 61 7.07 -1.59 -7.91
C VAL A 61 7.26 -0.91 -6.55
N LEU A 62 6.99 0.38 -6.49
CA LEU A 62 7.10 1.18 -5.25
C LEU A 62 5.74 1.43 -4.58
N SER A 63 4.66 1.42 -5.36
CA SER A 63 3.30 1.50 -4.84
C SER A 63 2.43 0.44 -5.50
N LEU A 64 1.60 -0.23 -4.69
CA LEU A 64 0.70 -1.28 -5.14
C LEU A 64 -0.58 -1.20 -4.32
N GLU A 65 -1.72 -1.04 -4.98
CA GLU A 65 -3.02 -0.96 -4.31
C GLU A 65 -4.12 -1.58 -5.16
N VAL A 66 -5.14 -2.15 -4.52
CA VAL A 66 -6.33 -2.67 -5.20
C VAL A 66 -7.49 -1.71 -4.95
N HIS A 67 -8.10 -1.25 -6.04
CA HIS A 67 -9.21 -0.33 -6.01
C HIS A 67 -10.46 -0.96 -6.61
N GLN A 68 -11.61 -0.80 -5.96
CA GLN A 68 -12.88 -1.36 -6.41
C GLN A 68 -13.81 -0.24 -6.88
N VAL A 69 -14.24 -0.30 -8.14
CA VAL A 69 -15.24 0.61 -8.73
C VAL A 69 -16.46 -0.21 -9.12
N GLY A 70 -17.52 -0.10 -8.32
CA GLY A 70 -18.70 -0.95 -8.46
C GLY A 70 -18.35 -2.43 -8.27
N ARG A 71 -18.46 -3.22 -9.35
CA ARG A 71 -18.10 -4.65 -9.37
C ARG A 71 -16.72 -4.93 -9.97
N ILE A 72 -16.07 -3.92 -10.54
CA ILE A 72 -14.80 -4.07 -11.24
C ILE A 72 -13.68 -3.75 -10.25
N ARG A 73 -12.63 -4.57 -10.28
CA ARG A 73 -11.41 -4.34 -9.51
C ARG A 73 -10.27 -3.97 -10.42
N TYR A 74 -9.54 -2.95 -10.00
CA TYR A 74 -8.35 -2.46 -10.64
C TYR A 74 -7.16 -2.64 -9.70
N VAL A 75 -6.04 -3.07 -10.26
CA VAL A 75 -4.76 -3.14 -9.55
C VAL A 75 -3.91 -1.98 -10.03
N LEU A 76 -3.62 -1.05 -9.13
CA LEU A 76 -2.82 0.14 -9.42
C LEU A 76 -1.39 -0.10 -8.96
N VAL A 77 -0.46 0.23 -9.85
CA VAL A 77 0.97 0.02 -9.65
C VAL A 77 1.68 1.30 -10.01
N ALA A 78 2.52 1.82 -9.12
CA ALA A 78 3.36 2.97 -9.43
C ALA A 78 4.84 2.66 -9.22
N ASP A 79 5.65 3.31 -10.06
CA ASP A 79 7.11 3.29 -9.98
C ASP A 79 7.68 4.62 -9.50
N GLY A 80 9.01 4.66 -9.31
CA GLY A 80 9.73 5.85 -8.85
C GLY A 80 9.62 7.06 -9.77
N GLY A 81 9.30 6.86 -11.04
CA GLY A 81 9.10 7.94 -12.02
C GLY A 81 7.69 8.53 -12.02
N GLY A 82 6.80 8.07 -11.12
CA GLY A 82 5.42 8.53 -11.06
C GLY A 82 4.52 7.90 -12.13
N ARG A 83 5.00 6.90 -12.88
CA ARG A 83 4.15 6.20 -13.85
C ARG A 83 3.22 5.25 -13.12
N ILE A 84 1.92 5.45 -13.30
CA ILE A 84 0.86 4.64 -12.71
C ILE A 84 0.29 3.73 -13.79
N ARG A 85 0.53 2.42 -13.66
CA ARG A 85 -0.09 1.38 -14.49
C ARG A 85 -1.33 0.85 -13.79
N VAL A 86 -2.44 0.80 -14.51
CA VAL A 86 -3.70 0.26 -14.01
C VAL A 86 -3.98 -1.04 -14.75
N PHE A 87 -4.16 -2.13 -14.01
CA PHE A 87 -4.51 -3.42 -14.55
C PHE A 87 -5.95 -3.80 -14.18
N THR A 88 -6.62 -4.52 -15.05
CA THR A 88 -7.86 -5.23 -14.69
C THR A 88 -7.54 -6.40 -13.77
N GLU A 89 -8.55 -6.94 -13.09
CA GLU A 89 -8.41 -8.12 -12.21
C GLU A 89 -7.78 -9.36 -12.87
N ASN A 90 -7.77 -9.42 -14.20
CA ASN A 90 -7.18 -10.54 -14.94
C ASN A 90 -5.71 -10.29 -15.33
N GLY A 91 -5.12 -9.16 -14.92
CA GLY A 91 -3.74 -8.79 -15.25
C GLY A 91 -3.58 -8.09 -16.60
N THR A 92 -4.67 -7.77 -17.29
CA THR A 92 -4.62 -7.00 -18.55
C THR A 92 -4.39 -5.51 -18.24
N LEU A 93 -3.45 -4.87 -18.93
CA LEU A 93 -3.23 -3.43 -18.80
C LEU A 93 -4.49 -2.68 -19.28
N TYR A 94 -5.12 -1.96 -18.35
CA TYR A 94 -6.26 -1.09 -18.63
C TYR A 94 -5.80 0.27 -19.16
N GLY A 95 -4.77 0.84 -18.55
CA GLY A 95 -4.20 2.12 -18.98
C GLY A 95 -2.96 2.51 -18.19
N THR A 96 -2.27 3.54 -18.65
CA THR A 96 -1.13 4.15 -17.95
C THR A 96 -1.36 5.65 -17.81
N ALA A 97 -1.08 6.18 -16.63
CA ALA A 97 -1.05 7.61 -16.35
C ALA A 97 0.32 8.01 -15.78
N ILE A 98 0.63 9.30 -15.79
CA ILE A 98 1.91 9.82 -15.31
C ILE A 98 1.61 10.93 -14.29
N ALA A 99 2.06 10.72 -13.06
CA ALA A 99 2.09 11.71 -11.99
C ALA A 99 3.44 12.44 -11.99
N SER A 100 3.52 13.60 -11.35
CA SER A 100 4.79 14.35 -11.25
C SER A 100 5.82 13.67 -10.34
N SER A 101 5.35 12.78 -9.45
CA SER A 101 6.18 12.02 -8.52
C SER A 101 5.51 10.69 -8.16
N CYS A 102 6.27 9.77 -7.55
CA CYS A 102 5.73 8.49 -7.10
C CYS A 102 4.62 8.69 -6.05
N PRO A 103 3.41 8.16 -6.29
CA PRO A 103 2.37 8.08 -5.25
C PRO A 103 2.88 7.29 -4.04
N LEU A 104 2.87 7.92 -2.86
CA LEU A 104 3.31 7.32 -1.60
C LEU A 104 2.20 6.49 -0.94
N ALA A 105 0.94 6.89 -1.12
CA ALA A 105 -0.21 6.15 -0.63
C ALA A 105 -1.44 6.43 -1.48
N PHE A 106 -2.18 5.39 -1.83
CA PHE A 106 -3.51 5.50 -2.45
C PHE A 106 -4.59 5.37 -1.39
N MET A 107 -5.64 6.16 -1.52
CA MET A 107 -6.87 5.99 -0.76
C MET A 107 -7.63 4.79 -1.34
N ARG A 108 -8.02 3.80 -0.53
CA ARG A 108 -8.66 2.60 -1.09
C ARG A 108 -10.05 2.85 -1.68
N GLN A 109 -10.80 3.77 -1.10
CA GLN A 109 -12.20 4.02 -1.47
C GLN A 109 -12.35 5.00 -2.64
N ARG A 110 -11.30 5.74 -3.00
CA ARG A 110 -11.33 6.73 -4.08
C ARG A 110 -9.98 6.73 -4.80
N LEU A 111 -9.95 7.03 -6.09
CA LEU A 111 -8.70 7.13 -6.86
C LEU A 111 -7.94 8.42 -6.56
N LEU A 112 -7.69 8.65 -5.27
CA LEU A 112 -6.93 9.76 -4.73
C LEU A 112 -5.67 9.21 -4.11
N PHE A 113 -4.59 9.98 -4.17
CA PHE A 113 -3.31 9.57 -3.63
C PHE A 113 -2.55 10.75 -3.03
N LEU A 114 -1.62 10.44 -2.14
CA LEU A 114 -0.66 11.38 -1.59
C LEU A 114 0.69 11.18 -2.27
N THR A 115 1.40 12.28 -2.49
CA THR A 115 2.77 12.31 -3.02
C THR A 115 3.72 12.87 -1.97
N ALA A 116 5.00 13.02 -2.32
CA ALA A 116 6.00 13.59 -1.42
C ALA A 116 5.71 15.04 -1.01
N SER A 117 5.00 15.81 -1.84
CA SER A 117 4.77 17.26 -1.66
C SER A 117 3.30 17.67 -1.73
N GLY A 118 2.38 16.74 -1.99
CA GLY A 118 0.99 17.09 -2.25
C GLY A 118 0.07 15.88 -2.35
N ALA A 119 -0.95 16.03 -3.18
CA ALA A 119 -1.93 15.00 -3.45
C ALA A 119 -2.33 15.00 -4.92
N GLY A 120 -2.88 13.88 -5.39
CA GLY A 120 -3.42 13.77 -6.72
C GLY A 120 -4.67 12.91 -6.81
N SER A 121 -5.33 12.99 -7.96
CA SER A 121 -6.42 12.13 -8.36
C SER A 121 -6.13 11.49 -9.71
N LEU A 122 -6.68 10.28 -9.92
CA LEU A 122 -6.61 9.55 -11.18
C LEU A 122 -8.02 9.34 -11.73
N ASP A 123 -8.27 9.83 -12.94
CA ASP A 123 -9.48 9.51 -13.70
C ASP A 123 -9.25 8.26 -14.56
N LEU A 124 -9.91 7.14 -14.24
CA LEU A 124 -9.81 5.92 -15.04
C LEU A 124 -10.34 6.09 -16.47
N ARG A 125 -11.32 6.96 -16.70
CA ARG A 125 -11.92 7.09 -18.02
C ARG A 125 -10.97 7.78 -19.00
N SER A 126 -10.34 8.87 -18.56
CA SER A 126 -9.40 9.63 -19.39
C SER A 126 -7.94 9.21 -19.19
N MET A 127 -7.66 8.38 -18.18
CA MET A 127 -6.31 8.03 -17.72
C MET A 127 -5.47 9.28 -17.40
N SER A 128 -6.11 10.34 -16.92
CA SER A 128 -5.45 11.60 -16.57
C SER A 128 -5.24 11.73 -15.07
N VAL A 129 -4.15 12.39 -14.70
CA VAL A 129 -3.81 12.72 -13.31
C VAL A 129 -4.01 14.22 -13.09
N LYS A 130 -4.65 14.57 -11.97
CA LYS A 130 -4.72 15.96 -11.49
C LYS A 130 -4.03 16.03 -10.15
N GLU A 131 -3.09 16.95 -9.99
CA GLU A 131 -2.33 17.14 -8.75
C GLU A 131 -2.61 18.51 -8.15
N ILE A 132 -2.52 18.57 -6.82
CA ILE A 132 -2.61 19.79 -6.02
C ILE A 132 -1.56 19.76 -4.92
N GLU A 133 -1.13 20.94 -4.49
CA GLU A 133 -0.41 21.10 -3.24
C GLU A 133 -1.38 21.01 -2.06
N CYS A 134 -0.87 20.59 -0.90
CA CYS A 134 -1.65 20.51 0.31
C CYS A 134 -1.62 21.83 1.08
N ASP A 135 -2.78 22.35 1.47
CA ASP A 135 -2.88 23.56 2.29
C ASP A 135 -2.15 23.36 3.62
N GLY A 136 -1.27 24.31 3.99
CA GLY A 136 -0.51 24.24 5.24
C GLY A 136 0.73 23.35 5.18
N TRP A 137 1.17 22.96 3.98
CA TRP A 137 2.43 22.25 3.79
C TRP A 137 3.63 23.21 3.98
N ASN A 138 4.68 22.75 4.65
CA ASN A 138 5.84 23.57 5.02
C ASN A 138 7.05 23.42 4.08
N GLY A 139 6.85 22.80 2.91
CA GLY A 139 7.89 22.52 1.91
C GLY A 139 8.78 21.30 2.20
N SER A 140 8.64 20.64 3.35
CA SER A 140 9.34 19.36 3.62
C SER A 140 8.85 18.26 2.68
N LEU A 141 9.66 17.22 2.41
CA LEU A 141 9.23 16.12 1.55
C LEU A 141 8.81 14.93 2.41
N ALA A 142 7.61 14.42 2.20
CA ALA A 142 7.17 13.16 2.78
C ALA A 142 7.95 11.99 2.17
N LYS A 143 8.39 11.07 3.02
CA LYS A 143 9.00 9.79 2.64
C LYS A 143 7.98 8.66 2.58
N SER A 144 6.96 8.71 3.44
CA SER A 144 5.93 7.70 3.51
C SER A 144 4.61 8.27 4.01
N PHE A 145 3.52 7.64 3.60
CA PHE A 145 2.17 7.92 4.08
C PHE A 145 1.42 6.60 4.32
N SER A 146 0.48 6.64 5.27
CA SER A 146 -0.55 5.62 5.43
C SER A 146 -1.86 6.30 5.77
N PHE A 147 -2.94 5.91 5.10
CA PHE A 147 -4.28 6.28 5.52
C PHE A 147 -4.64 5.59 6.85
N ASP A 148 -5.50 6.23 7.63
CA ASP A 148 -6.05 5.63 8.86
C ASP A 148 -6.87 4.35 8.54
N GLY A 149 -7.14 3.50 9.52
CA GLY A 149 -7.88 2.24 9.29
C GLY A 149 -9.33 2.41 8.83
N SER A 150 -9.88 3.63 8.90
CA SER A 150 -11.18 3.94 8.28
C SER A 150 -11.03 4.25 6.78
N GLU A 151 -9.82 4.64 6.37
CA GLU A 151 -9.36 5.00 5.03
C GLU A 151 -10.25 6.05 4.34
N ARG A 152 -10.98 6.85 5.14
CA ARG A 152 -11.97 7.79 4.60
C ARG A 152 -11.37 9.11 4.17
N SER A 153 -10.34 9.59 4.88
CA SER A 153 -9.73 10.90 4.57
C SER A 153 -8.43 11.22 5.31
N ASN A 154 -8.19 10.68 6.52
CA ASN A 154 -6.97 11.00 7.25
C ASN A 154 -5.81 10.12 6.82
N ALA A 155 -4.64 10.72 6.70
CA ALA A 155 -3.38 10.04 6.50
C ALA A 155 -2.30 10.57 7.43
N TYR A 156 -1.40 9.69 7.82
CA TYR A 156 -0.24 9.99 8.64
C TYR A 156 1.02 9.63 7.87
N GLY A 157 2.02 10.48 7.92
CA GLY A 157 3.26 10.28 7.19
C GLY A 157 4.47 10.75 7.97
N VAL A 158 5.64 10.42 7.45
CA VAL A 158 6.94 10.87 7.99
C VAL A 158 7.68 11.60 6.90
N THR A 159 8.25 12.75 7.24
CA THR A 159 9.03 13.59 6.34
C THR A 159 10.49 13.15 6.26
N ASN A 160 11.23 13.70 5.31
CA ASN A 160 12.66 13.48 5.18
C ASN A 160 13.47 13.99 6.39
N THR A 161 12.96 14.99 7.11
CA THR A 161 13.51 15.53 8.37
C THR A 161 13.16 14.69 9.59
N GLY A 162 12.28 13.69 9.45
CA GLY A 162 11.81 12.84 10.55
C GLY A 162 10.58 13.39 11.27
N ASP A 163 9.98 14.48 10.80
CA ASP A 163 8.75 15.02 11.37
C ASP A 163 7.53 14.14 11.02
N LEU A 164 6.63 13.96 11.99
CA LEU A 164 5.35 13.31 11.80
C LEU A 164 4.34 14.32 11.24
N ILE A 165 3.71 13.98 10.13
CA ILE A 165 2.71 14.81 9.47
C ILE A 165 1.34 14.14 9.45
N HIS A 166 0.29 14.90 9.77
CA HIS A 166 -1.11 14.49 9.65
C HIS A 166 -1.79 15.28 8.55
N VAL A 167 -2.28 14.58 7.53
CA VAL A 167 -2.93 15.13 6.34
C VAL A 167 -4.37 14.66 6.27
N VAL A 168 -5.23 15.52 5.76
CA VAL A 168 -6.61 15.18 5.41
C VAL A 168 -6.83 15.40 3.93
N LEU A 169 -7.19 14.31 3.24
CA LEU A 169 -7.50 14.26 1.83
C LEU A 169 -9.00 14.06 1.63
N LEU A 170 -9.64 15.00 0.94
CA LEU A 170 -11.08 15.05 0.74
C LEU A 170 -11.40 15.25 -0.74
N GLY A 171 -12.66 15.01 -1.09
CA GLY A 171 -13.18 15.26 -2.43
C GLY A 171 -13.15 14.04 -3.33
N ASP A 172 -13.22 14.28 -4.62
CA ASP A 172 -13.29 13.24 -5.65
C ASP A 172 -12.27 13.51 -6.76
N VAL A 173 -12.37 12.75 -7.85
CA VAL A 173 -11.46 12.88 -9.00
C VAL A 173 -11.45 14.31 -9.58
N THR A 174 -12.57 15.02 -9.49
CA THR A 174 -12.73 16.38 -10.04
C THR A 174 -12.40 17.48 -9.03
N ASN A 175 -12.82 17.30 -7.77
CA ASN A 175 -12.80 18.29 -6.70
C ASN A 175 -11.95 17.83 -5.52
N LEU A 176 -10.67 17.53 -5.76
CA LEU A 176 -9.71 17.16 -4.73
C LEU A 176 -9.37 18.33 -3.80
N LYS A 177 -9.29 18.07 -2.49
CA LYS A 177 -8.80 19.02 -1.48
C LYS A 177 -7.83 18.32 -0.54
N CYS A 178 -6.66 18.90 -0.32
CA CYS A 178 -5.66 18.37 0.61
C CYS A 178 -5.30 19.43 1.65
N ARG A 179 -5.31 19.06 2.92
CA ARG A 179 -4.95 19.96 4.02
C ARG A 179 -4.08 19.25 5.05
N VAL A 180 -2.95 19.86 5.38
CA VAL A 180 -2.12 19.48 6.52
C VAL A 180 -2.81 19.98 7.79
N ARG A 181 -3.07 19.06 8.73
CA ARG A 181 -3.64 19.40 10.04
C ARG A 181 -2.56 19.73 11.04
N THR A 182 -1.51 18.91 11.07
CA THR A 182 -0.42 19.07 12.05
C THR A 182 0.88 18.54 11.48
N ILE A 183 1.98 19.22 11.79
CA ILE A 183 3.34 18.71 11.64
C ILE A 183 3.97 18.76 13.03
N ARG A 184 4.50 17.63 13.53
CA ARG A 184 5.16 17.54 14.83
C ARG A 184 6.55 16.96 14.65
N LYS A 185 7.54 17.53 15.32
CA LYS A 185 8.85 16.90 15.45
C LYS A 185 8.67 15.57 16.14
N ALA A 186 9.16 14.48 15.54
CA ALA A 186 9.17 13.20 16.23
C ALA A 186 10.20 13.29 17.36
N GLU A 187 9.74 13.31 18.60
CA GLU A 187 10.59 13.29 19.80
C GLU A 187 11.08 11.86 20.06
N ILE A 188 11.81 11.37 19.08
CA ILE A 188 12.20 9.99 18.91
C ILE A 188 13.72 9.99 18.84
N ASP A 189 14.36 9.99 20.01
CA ASP A 189 15.81 9.84 20.15
C ASP A 189 16.21 8.37 19.88
N GLY A 190 17.22 8.15 19.05
CA GLY A 190 17.74 6.82 18.67
C GLY A 190 17.57 6.44 17.19
N PRO A 191 18.42 5.54 16.64
CA PRO A 191 18.39 5.18 15.23
C PRO A 191 17.12 4.37 14.94
N LYS A 192 16.15 4.98 14.25
CA LYS A 192 14.85 4.34 13.99
C LYS A 192 14.66 4.06 12.50
N THR A 193 14.91 2.81 12.12
CA THR A 193 14.06 2.13 11.13
C THR A 193 12.68 1.94 11.76
N MET A 194 11.82 2.95 11.64
CA MET A 194 10.40 2.80 11.99
C MET A 194 9.71 2.00 10.88
N GLY A 195 9.77 0.68 10.99
CA GLY A 195 8.93 -0.22 10.22
C GLY A 195 7.49 -0.04 10.66
N VAL A 196 6.74 0.84 10.00
CA VAL A 196 5.31 0.60 9.84
C VAL A 196 5.25 -0.63 8.94
N SER A 197 4.79 -1.78 9.47
CA SER A 197 4.71 -3.03 8.72
C SER A 197 3.78 -2.92 7.50
N ARG A 198 4.30 -2.35 6.42
CA ARG A 198 4.20 -2.92 5.07
C ARG A 198 5.60 -3.47 4.80
N PHE A 199 5.74 -4.79 4.84
CA PHE A 199 7.00 -5.53 4.73
C PHE A 199 7.86 -5.02 3.56
N ALA A 200 8.82 -4.16 3.87
CA ALA A 200 10.03 -3.96 3.08
C ALA A 200 11.05 -4.93 3.67
N GLY A 201 11.36 -6.00 2.94
CA GLY A 201 12.39 -6.94 3.34
C GLY A 201 13.76 -6.32 3.08
N ASP A 202 14.46 -5.94 4.13
CA ASP A 202 15.91 -5.78 4.10
C ASP A 202 16.55 -7.14 4.39
N CYS A 203 17.25 -7.70 3.41
CA CYS A 203 17.99 -8.95 3.54
C CYS A 203 19.38 -8.67 4.12
N THR A 204 19.55 -8.82 5.44
CA THR A 204 20.88 -8.97 6.04
C THR A 204 20.87 -9.94 7.23
N SER A 205 21.54 -11.08 7.04
CA SER A 205 22.30 -11.90 8.00
C SER A 205 21.70 -12.21 9.38
N GLY A 206 21.50 -13.50 9.65
CA GLY A 206 20.88 -14.01 10.86
C GLY A 206 21.74 -14.03 12.12
N HIS A 207 21.06 -14.07 13.28
CA HIS A 207 21.44 -14.92 14.39
C HIS A 207 20.20 -15.24 15.24
N ARG A 208 20.12 -16.49 15.68
CA ARG A 208 19.00 -17.13 16.36
C ARG A 208 19.08 -16.84 17.87
N GLN A 209 17.98 -16.45 18.51
CA GLN A 209 17.67 -16.85 19.89
C GLN A 209 16.20 -16.60 20.25
N SER A 210 15.60 -17.63 20.82
CA SER A 210 14.25 -17.74 21.37
C SER A 210 14.16 -17.16 22.78
N HIS A 211 13.04 -16.55 23.17
CA HIS A 211 12.46 -16.70 24.53
C HIS A 211 10.98 -16.28 24.58
N THR A 212 10.27 -16.95 25.48
CA THR A 212 8.82 -17.09 25.71
C THR A 212 8.24 -16.08 26.71
N GLY A 213 6.93 -15.77 26.61
CA GLY A 213 6.08 -15.24 27.71
C GLY A 213 4.97 -14.25 27.25
N THR A 214 3.72 -14.70 27.04
CA THR A 214 2.48 -14.43 27.85
C THR A 214 2.14 -12.93 28.04
N THR A 215 0.97 -12.36 27.72
CA THR A 215 -0.44 -12.72 28.00
C THR A 215 -1.42 -11.80 27.22
N LEU A 216 -2.56 -12.37 26.79
CA LEU A 216 -3.94 -11.80 26.75
C LEU A 216 -4.20 -10.42 26.12
N GLU A 217 -4.73 -10.46 24.90
CA GLU A 217 -5.97 -9.83 24.38
C GLU A 217 -5.79 -9.60 22.88
N GLN A 218 -6.04 -10.63 22.08
CA GLN A 218 -5.72 -10.60 20.65
C GLN A 218 -7.00 -10.66 19.83
N LYS A 219 -7.59 -9.47 19.61
CA LYS A 219 -8.40 -9.22 18.42
C LYS A 219 -7.47 -9.43 17.23
N SER A 220 -7.64 -10.56 16.55
CA SER A 220 -6.80 -11.03 15.44
C SER A 220 -6.90 -10.08 14.25
N ASN A 221 -6.06 -9.04 14.24
CA ASN A 221 -5.79 -8.24 13.06
C ASN A 221 -5.04 -9.13 12.05
N LEU A 222 -5.67 -9.37 10.89
CA LEU A 222 -5.12 -10.02 9.68
C LEU A 222 -3.70 -9.55 9.30
N THR A 223 -3.28 -8.37 9.77
CA THR A 223 -1.93 -7.82 9.64
C THR A 223 -0.84 -8.70 10.26
N ASN A 224 -1.14 -9.44 11.34
CA ASN A 224 -0.15 -10.29 12.02
C ASN A 224 0.12 -11.61 11.30
N LEU A 225 -0.86 -12.16 10.56
CA LEU A 225 -0.72 -13.47 9.92
C LEU A 225 0.13 -13.43 8.64
N CYS A 226 0.20 -12.28 7.95
CA CYS A 226 1.04 -12.13 6.75
C CYS A 226 2.55 -12.23 7.06
N SER A 227 2.95 -12.07 8.32
CA SER A 227 4.34 -12.20 8.79
C SER A 227 4.85 -13.65 8.79
N GLN A 228 3.95 -14.64 8.86
CA GLN A 228 4.32 -16.05 9.03
C GLN A 228 4.41 -16.85 7.72
N ILE A 229 3.97 -16.29 6.59
CA ILE A 229 3.93 -17.00 5.29
C ILE A 229 5.26 -16.82 4.50
N MET A 230 6.24 -16.10 5.03
CA MET A 230 7.54 -15.84 4.38
C MET A 230 8.71 -16.58 5.05
N LEU A 231 8.53 -17.88 5.34
CA LEU A 231 9.63 -18.81 5.65
C LEU A 231 9.71 -19.91 4.59
#